data_AF-A0A7R9PV51-F1
#
_entry.id   AF-A0A7R9PV51-F1
#
_cell.length_a   1.000
_cell.length_b   1.000
_cell.length_c   1.000
_cell.angle_alpha   90.00
_cell.angle_beta   90.00
_cell.angle_gamma   90.00
#
_symmetry.space_group_name_H-M   'P 1'
#
loop_
_entity.id
_entity.type
_entity.pdbx_description
1 polymer ?
#
loop_
_entity_poly.entity_id
_entity_poly.type
_entity_poly.pdbx_seq_one_letter_code
_entity_poly.pdbx_strand_id
1 'polypeptide(L)'
;MILSFTEQYPQSPPEVSFLSKMFHPNVYENGDLCLDILKNKWSPSYDVLGILLSIQSLLNDPNTDSPANPEAATLFNKNKVEYEKRVKITVEMSWDDIENELAKIGSLPSNC
;
A
#
# COMPACT_ATOMS: atom_id res chain seq x y z
N MET A 1 0.12 4.55 5.41
CA MET A 1 -0.42 4.71 4.03
C MET A 1 -0.85 6.16 3.88
N ILE A 2 -0.58 6.79 2.74
CA ILE A 2 -1.01 8.16 2.43
C ILE A 2 -1.99 8.12 1.26
N LEU A 3 -3.06 8.90 1.36
CA LEU A 3 -3.95 9.25 0.25
C LEU A 3 -3.79 10.75 -0.02
N SER A 4 -3.28 11.10 -1.20
CA SER A 4 -3.06 12.48 -1.63
C SER A 4 -4.15 12.90 -2.61
N PHE A 5 -4.92 13.92 -2.25
CA PHE A 5 -6.01 14.44 -3.07
C PHE A 5 -5.57 15.72 -3.75
N THR A 6 -6.02 15.90 -5.00
CA THR A 6 -5.87 17.16 -5.74
C THR A 6 -7.22 17.86 -5.86
N GLU A 7 -7.23 19.11 -6.33
CA GLU A 7 -8.46 19.87 -6.59
C GLU A 7 -9.37 19.24 -7.66
N GLN A 8 -8.86 18.25 -8.41
CA GLN A 8 -9.63 17.53 -9.42
C GLN A 8 -10.46 16.39 -8.83
N TYR A 9 -10.32 16.05 -7.55
CA TYR A 9 -11.18 15.05 -6.92
C TYR A 9 -12.65 15.53 -6.87
N PRO A 10 -13.65 14.69 -7.21
CA PRO A 10 -13.56 13.26 -7.53
C PRO A 10 -13.45 12.94 -9.03
N GLN A 11 -13.25 13.92 -9.91
CA GLN A 11 -13.06 13.66 -11.34
C GLN A 11 -11.78 12.85 -11.62
N SER A 12 -10.73 13.13 -10.86
CA SER A 12 -9.50 12.31 -10.82
C SER A 12 -9.40 11.52 -9.51
N PRO A 13 -8.81 10.31 -9.53
CA PRO A 13 -8.55 9.53 -8.33
C PRO A 13 -7.51 10.24 -7.44
N PRO A 14 -7.50 9.99 -6.13
CA PRO A 14 -6.36 10.33 -5.30
C PRO A 14 -5.16 9.44 -5.63
N GLU A 15 -3.95 9.94 -5.36
CA GLU A 15 -2.74 9.12 -5.35
C GLU A 15 -2.67 8.34 -4.04
N VAL A 16 -2.30 7.06 -4.10
CA VAL A 16 -2.25 6.17 -2.93
C VAL A 16 -0.91 5.45 -2.88
N SER A 17 -0.23 5.57 -1.74
CA SER A 17 1.04 4.88 -1.50
C SER A 17 1.18 4.37 -0.06
N PHE A 18 1.91 3.27 0.10
CA PHE A 18 2.34 2.76 1.39
C PHE A 18 3.59 3.50 1.85
N LEU A 19 3.60 3.91 3.13
CA LEU A 19 4.80 4.46 3.78
C LEU A 19 5.71 3.35 4.29
N SER A 20 5.11 2.33 4.88
CA SER A 20 5.80 1.13 5.30
C SER A 20 6.30 0.37 4.08
N LYS A 21 7.46 -0.28 4.22
CA LYS A 21 7.91 -1.24 3.22
C LYS A 21 6.85 -2.32 3.04
N MET A 22 6.63 -2.78 1.81
CA MET A 22 5.64 -3.80 1.49
C MET A 22 6.26 -4.92 0.65
N PHE A 23 5.84 -6.16 0.91
CA PHE A 23 6.18 -7.32 0.07
C PHE A 23 4.89 -7.91 -0.50
N HIS A 24 4.44 -7.37 -1.63
CA HIS A 24 3.14 -7.73 -2.22
C HIS A 24 3.19 -7.72 -3.76
N PRO A 25 2.55 -8.66 -4.47
CA PRO A 25 2.59 -8.72 -5.93
C PRO A 25 2.16 -7.43 -6.64
N ASN A 26 1.24 -6.66 -6.07
CA ASN A 26 0.69 -5.42 -6.65
C ASN A 26 1.20 -4.12 -6.00
N VAL A 27 2.26 -4.17 -5.18
CA VAL A 27 2.88 -2.99 -4.60
C VAL A 27 4.31 -2.83 -5.13
N TYR A 28 4.66 -1.64 -5.58
CA TYR A 28 6.00 -1.29 -6.04
C TYR A 28 6.96 -1.05 -4.86
N GLU A 29 8.28 -1.07 -5.12
CA GLU A 29 9.29 -0.86 -4.08
C GLU A 29 9.20 0.52 -3.40
N ASN A 30 8.71 1.53 -4.12
CA ASN A 30 8.48 2.88 -3.60
C ASN A 30 7.16 3.02 -2.81
N GLY A 31 6.38 1.93 -2.68
CA GLY A 31 5.11 1.92 -1.97
C GLY A 31 3.88 2.20 -2.84
N ASP A 32 4.05 2.52 -4.12
CA ASP A 32 2.92 2.76 -5.03
C ASP A 32 2.12 1.48 -5.28
N LEU A 33 0.81 1.65 -5.49
CA LEU A 33 -0.11 0.55 -5.73
C LEU A 33 -0.45 0.41 -7.23
N CYS A 34 -0.44 -0.82 -7.73
CA CYS A 34 -1.05 -1.12 -9.03
C CYS A 34 -2.50 -1.60 -8.83
N LEU A 35 -3.45 -0.65 -8.84
CA LEU A 35 -4.88 -0.91 -8.78
C LEU A 35 -5.59 -0.17 -9.91
N ASP A 36 -6.40 -0.88 -10.69
CA ASP A 36 -7.04 -0.37 -11.91
C ASP A 36 -8.11 0.71 -11.63
N ILE A 37 -8.83 0.60 -10.51
CA ILE A 37 -9.79 1.62 -10.09
C ILE A 37 -9.13 2.98 -9.78
N LEU A 38 -7.83 3.01 -9.46
CA LEU A 38 -7.07 4.25 -9.28
C LEU A 38 -6.42 4.74 -10.59
N LYS A 39 -6.70 4.08 -11.71
CA LYS A 39 -6.14 4.38 -13.03
C LYS A 39 -7.27 4.49 -14.06
N ASN A 40 -7.33 3.54 -14.98
CA ASN A 40 -8.24 3.57 -16.13
C ASN A 40 -9.68 3.16 -15.80
N LYS A 41 -9.96 2.63 -14.60
CA LYS A 41 -11.31 2.28 -14.14
C LYS A 41 -11.83 3.21 -13.05
N TRP A 42 -11.20 4.37 -12.85
CA TRP A 42 -11.71 5.38 -11.92
C TRP A 42 -13.08 5.87 -12.36
N SER A 43 -13.94 6.09 -11.37
CA SER A 43 -15.25 6.72 -11.51
C SER A 43 -15.43 7.71 -10.37
N PRO A 44 -15.94 8.93 -10.63
CA PRO A 44 -16.26 9.91 -9.58
C PRO A 44 -17.30 9.44 -8.55
N SER A 45 -17.92 8.28 -8.78
CA SER A 45 -18.82 7.62 -7.82
C SER A 45 -18.08 6.89 -6.69
N TYR A 46 -16.78 6.65 -6.81
CA TYR A 46 -15.99 6.04 -5.74
C TYR A 46 -15.68 7.07 -4.65
N ASP A 47 -15.81 6.63 -3.41
CA ASP A 47 -15.41 7.38 -2.23
C ASP A 47 -14.19 6.73 -1.57
N VAL A 48 -13.70 7.35 -0.50
CA VAL A 48 -12.53 6.86 0.26
C VAL A 48 -12.77 5.45 0.81
N LEU A 49 -14.00 5.15 1.24
CA LEU A 49 -14.34 3.81 1.74
C LEU A 49 -14.22 2.76 0.64
N GLY A 50 -14.78 3.02 -0.53
CA GLY A 50 -14.67 2.13 -1.71
C GLY A 50 -13.23 1.89 -2.12
N ILE A 51 -12.38 2.92 -2.08
CA ILE A 51 -10.94 2.78 -2.34
C ILE A 51 -10.29 1.84 -1.31
N LEU A 52 -10.50 2.09 -0.01
CA LEU A 52 -9.89 1.28 1.06
C LEU A 52 -10.34 -0.18 1.03
N LEU A 53 -11.62 -0.44 0.75
CA LEU A 53 -12.15 -1.80 0.59
C LEU A 53 -11.52 -2.52 -0.61
N SER A 54 -11.32 -1.80 -1.71
CA SER A 54 -10.68 -2.35 -2.91
C SER A 54 -9.21 -2.70 -2.64
N ILE A 55 -8.49 -1.85 -1.90
CA ILE A 55 -7.11 -2.12 -1.46
C ILE A 55 -7.07 -3.34 -0.54
N GLN A 56 -7.97 -3.42 0.44
CA GLN A 56 -8.06 -4.58 1.33
C GLN A 56 -8.31 -5.87 0.55
N SER A 57 -9.22 -5.84 -0.42
CA SER A 57 -9.49 -6.98 -1.29
C SER A 57 -8.23 -7.39 -2.08
N LEU A 58 -7.50 -6.43 -2.63
CA LEU A 58 -6.26 -6.70 -3.38
C LEU A 58 -5.16 -7.29 -2.50
N LEU A 59 -5.06 -6.86 -1.24
CA LEU A 59 -4.10 -7.42 -0.28
C LEU A 59 -4.43 -8.87 0.11
N ASN A 60 -5.71 -9.24 0.06
CA ASN A 60 -6.16 -10.59 0.34
C ASN A 60 -6.07 -11.52 -0.89
N ASP A 61 -6.36 -10.99 -2.08
CA ASP A 61 -6.34 -11.72 -3.35
C ASP A 61 -5.53 -10.93 -4.41
N PRO A 62 -4.21 -11.14 -4.49
CA PRO A 62 -3.34 -10.38 -5.38
C PRO A 62 -3.53 -10.79 -6.85
N ASN A 63 -3.45 -9.80 -7.74
CA ASN A 63 -3.38 -10.06 -9.18
C ASN A 63 -1.95 -10.45 -9.59
N THR A 64 -1.74 -11.72 -9.96
CA THR A 64 -0.43 -12.23 -10.39
C THR A 64 -0.18 -12.19 -11.89
N ASP A 65 -1.16 -11.81 -12.71
CA ASP A 65 -1.04 -11.78 -14.17
C ASP A 65 -0.23 -10.57 -14.66
N SER A 66 -0.22 -9.49 -13.88
CA SER A 66 0.56 -8.27 -14.16
C SER A 66 1.09 -7.66 -12.86
N PRO A 67 2.08 -8.33 -12.23
CA PRO A 67 2.55 -7.94 -10.92
C PRO A 67 3.48 -6.71 -10.99
N ALA A 68 3.31 -5.80 -10.05
CA ALA A 68 4.26 -4.73 -9.77
C ALA A 68 5.56 -5.27 -9.15
N ASN A 69 5.46 -6.37 -8.39
CA ASN A 69 6.58 -7.09 -7.81
C ASN A 69 6.59 -8.56 -8.33
N PRO A 70 7.37 -8.86 -9.38
CA PRO A 70 7.43 -10.20 -9.96
C PRO A 70 7.94 -11.28 -9.01
N GLU A 71 8.82 -10.91 -8.07
CA GLU A 71 9.36 -11.84 -7.08
C GLU A 71 8.27 -12.26 -6.08
N ALA A 72 7.53 -11.29 -5.53
CA ALA A 72 6.41 -11.55 -4.64
C ALA A 72 5.33 -12.41 -5.33
N ALA A 73 5.02 -12.13 -6.61
CA ALA A 73 4.07 -12.93 -7.39
C ALA A 73 4.55 -14.37 -7.62
N THR A 74 5.84 -14.55 -7.93
CA THR A 74 6.44 -15.87 -8.13
C THR A 74 6.40 -16.70 -6.85
N LEU A 75 6.76 -16.10 -5.71
CA LEU A 75 6.70 -16.78 -4.42
C LEU A 75 5.26 -17.08 -4.01
N PHE A 76 4.33 -16.14 -4.18
CA PHE A 76 2.91 -16.37 -3.90
C PHE A 76 2.37 -17.61 -4.65
N ASN A 77 2.71 -17.77 -5.93
CA ASN A 77 2.24 -18.86 -6.77
C ASN A 77 3.00 -20.19 -6.57
N LYS A 78 4.32 -20.15 -6.35
CA LYS A 78 5.18 -21.34 -6.35
C LYS A 78 5.69 -21.77 -4.98
N ASN A 79 5.76 -20.86 -4.02
CA ASN A 79 6.31 -21.11 -2.69
C ASN A 79 5.66 -20.21 -1.64
N LYS A 80 4.41 -20.53 -1.29
CA LYS A 80 3.61 -19.76 -0.33
C LYS A 80 4.28 -19.65 1.05
N VAL A 81 5.02 -20.67 1.47
CA VAL A 81 5.73 -20.68 2.76
C VAL A 81 6.80 -19.58 2.82
N GLU A 82 7.63 -19.46 1.78
CA GLU A 82 8.64 -18.41 1.71
C GLU A 82 8.00 -17.02 1.52
N TYR A 83 6.91 -16.93 0.76
CA TYR A 83 6.12 -15.70 0.65
C TYR A 83 5.64 -15.22 2.02
N GLU A 84 4.97 -16.09 2.79
CA GLU A 84 4.47 -15.78 4.13
C GLU A 84 5.59 -15.39 5.10
N LYS A 85 6.76 -16.03 5.00
CA LYS A 85 7.93 -15.67 5.81
C LYS A 85 8.38 -14.23 5.54
N ARG A 86 8.45 -13.83 4.27
CA ARG A 86 8.83 -12.45 3.89
C ARG A 86 7.78 -11.43 4.28
N VAL A 87 6.49 -11.77 4.13
CA VAL A 87 5.39 -10.91 4.60
C VAL A 87 5.51 -10.69 6.11
N LYS A 88 5.75 -11.74 6.91
CA LYS A 88 5.93 -11.61 8.37
C LYS A 88 7.07 -10.67 8.75
N ILE A 89 8.24 -10.80 8.10
CA ILE A 89 9.37 -9.88 8.30
C ILE A 89 8.95 -8.44 8.02
N THR A 90 8.17 -8.23 6.95
CA THR A 90 7.72 -6.88 6.56
C THR A 90 6.71 -6.31 7.57
N VAL A 91 5.86 -7.16 8.15
CA VAL A 91 4.95 -6.78 9.25
C VAL A 91 5.74 -6.36 10.48
N GLU A 92 6.75 -7.14 10.88
CA GLU A 92 7.61 -6.81 12.03
C GLU A 92 8.34 -5.47 11.82
N MET A 93 8.93 -5.25 10.64
CA MET A 93 9.57 -3.98 10.29
C MET A 93 8.62 -2.78 10.38
N SER A 94 7.34 -2.98 10.04
CA SER A 94 6.36 -1.88 10.09
C SER A 94 6.06 -1.39 11.50
N TRP A 95 6.35 -2.19 12.54
CA TRP A 95 6.19 -1.78 13.93
C TRP A 95 7.28 -0.77 14.33
N ASP A 96 8.52 -1.03 13.91
CA ASP A 96 9.65 -0.12 14.14
C ASP A 96 9.44 1.24 13.45
N ASP A 97 8.84 1.23 12.25
CA ASP A 97 8.50 2.46 11.53
C ASP A 97 7.53 3.33 12.34
N ILE A 98 6.51 2.72 12.98
CA ILE A 98 5.54 3.42 13.83
C ILE A 98 6.24 4.04 15.05
N GLU A 99 7.12 3.29 15.71
CA GLU A 99 7.87 3.79 16.88
C GLU A 99 8.76 4.98 16.51
N ASN A 100 9.45 4.89 15.37
CA ASN A 100 10.29 5.97 14.86
C ASN A 100 9.48 7.22 14.46
N GLU A 101 8.27 7.04 13.91
CA GLU A 101 7.39 8.16 13.56
C GLU A 101 6.83 8.83 14.82
N LEU A 102 6.40 8.05 15.81
CA LEU A 102 5.96 8.55 17.12
C LEU A 102 7.09 9.28 17.88
N ALA A 103 8.31 8.77 17.81
CA ALA A 103 9.48 9.42 18.42
C ALA A 103 9.76 10.79 17.79
N LYS A 104 9.57 10.95 16.48
CA LYS A 104 9.70 12.25 15.80
C LYS A 104 8.63 13.24 16.28
N ILE A 105 7.38 12.79 16.44
CA ILE A 105 6.29 13.64 16.95
C ILE A 105 6.53 14.05 18.41
N GLY A 106 7.05 13.13 19.24
CA GLY A 106 7.41 13.40 20.64
C GLY A 106 8.64 14.31 20.84
N SER A 107 9.42 14.56 19.79
CA SER A 107 10.63 15.42 19.82
C SER A 107 10.42 16.88 19.39
N LEU A 108 9.17 17.30 19.12
CA LEU A 108 8.89 18.71 18.88
C LEU A 108 9.30 19.52 20.14
N PRO A 109 10.20 20.52 20.02
CA PRO A 109 10.53 21.34 21.18
C PRO A 109 9.24 22.02 21.66
N SER A 110 9.03 21.99 22.97
CA SER A 110 8.03 22.81 23.64
C SER A 110 8.25 24.25 23.19
N ASN A 111 7.41 24.75 22.28
CA ASN A 111 7.40 26.16 21.94
C ASN A 111 6.96 26.92 23.19
N CYS A 112 7.94 27.41 23.96
CA CYS A 112 7.79 28.58 24.82
C CYS A 112 7.83 29.84 23.95
#